data_AF-A0A4Q5YWR9-F1
#
_entry.id   AF-A0A4Q5YWR9-F1
#
_cell.length_a   1.000
_cell.length_b   1.000
_cell.length_c   1.000
_cell.angle_alpha   90.00
_cell.angle_beta   90.00
_cell.angle_gamma   90.00
#
_symmetry.space_group_name_H-M   'P 1'
#
loop_
_entity.id
_entity.type
_entity.pdbx_description
1 polymer ?
#
loop_
_entity_poly.entity_id
_entity_poly.type
_entity_poly.pdbx_seq_one_letter_code
_entity_poly.pdbx_strand_id
1 'polypeptide(L)'
;MQKMKRPLLINAGIALLLILLDLLFGSSSSSGGYSMPRLFTSGTLILFLAPINFVVGMVRNRNRTGDGQYYFLLSGLMLLIGFSVCSLS
;
A
#
# COMPACT_ATOMS: atom_id res chain seq x y z
N MET A 1 15.97 -2.34 17.00
CA MET A 1 15.73 -2.44 15.53
C MET A 1 14.88 -3.64 15.09
N GLN A 2 14.84 -4.80 15.78
CA GLN A 2 14.04 -5.96 15.34
C GLN A 2 12.52 -5.71 15.25
N LYS A 3 11.98 -4.87 16.13
CA LYS A 3 10.55 -4.47 16.18
C LYS A 3 10.05 -3.75 14.92
N MET A 4 10.96 -3.10 14.19
CA MET A 4 10.64 -2.36 12.96
C MET A 4 10.68 -3.26 11.70
N LYS A 5 11.43 -4.37 11.75
CA LYS A 5 11.60 -5.28 10.62
C LYS A 5 10.31 -6.01 10.26
N ARG A 6 9.50 -6.41 11.24
CA ARG A 6 8.21 -7.10 11.02
C ARG A 6 7.18 -6.23 10.28
N PRO A 7 6.84 -5.00 10.74
CA PRO A 7 5.93 -4.12 10.01
C PRO A 7 6.40 -3.81 8.59
N LEU A 8 7.71 -3.63 8.42
CA LEU A 8 8.31 -3.28 7.14
C LEU A 8 8.28 -4.46 6.16
N LEU A 9 8.59 -5.67 6.62
CA LEU A 9 8.47 -6.89 5.80
C LEU A 9 7.03 -7.20 5.41
N ILE A 10 6.06 -6.97 6.31
CA ILE A 10 4.65 -7.18 6.00
C ILE A 10 4.20 -6.19 4.92
N ASN A 11 4.51 -4.90 5.07
CA ASN A 11 4.16 -3.91 4.05
C ASN A 11 4.89 -4.10 2.73
N ALA A 12 6.18 -4.45 2.76
CA ALA A 12 6.94 -4.77 1.55
C ALA A 12 6.37 -6.02 0.84
N GLY A 13 5.99 -7.05 1.60
CA GLY A 13 5.36 -8.25 1.06
C GLY A 13 4.01 -7.98 0.41
N ILE A 14 3.16 -7.16 1.05
CA ILE A 14 1.86 -6.79 0.49
C ILE A 14 2.03 -5.90 -0.75
N ALA A 15 2.96 -4.93 -0.72
CA ALA A 15 3.26 -4.10 -1.89
C ALA A 15 3.77 -4.94 -3.07
N LEU A 16 4.66 -5.90 -2.83
CA LEU A 16 5.15 -6.84 -3.85
C LEU A 16 4.00 -7.67 -4.42
N LEU A 17 3.10 -8.17 -3.58
CA LEU A 17 1.93 -8.93 -4.00
C LEU A 17 1.02 -8.10 -4.91
N LEU A 18 0.74 -6.85 -4.53
CA LEU A 18 -0.09 -5.93 -5.32
C LEU A 18 0.54 -5.59 -6.68
N ILE A 19 1.86 -5.38 -6.73
CA ILE A 19 2.59 -5.17 -7.99
C ILE A 19 2.51 -6.44 -8.85
N LEU A 20 2.66 -7.63 -8.26
CA LEU A 20 2.54 -8.90 -8.98
C LEU A 20 1.13 -9.10 -9.55
N LEU A 21 0.09 -8.76 -8.78
CA LEU A 21 -1.31 -8.75 -9.19
C LEU A 21 -1.53 -7.78 -10.36
N ASP A 22 -1.05 -6.53 -10.27
CA ASP A 22 -1.13 -5.58 -11.38
C ASP A 22 -0.35 -6.06 -12.61
N LEU A 23 0.76 -6.78 -12.42
CA LEU A 23 1.52 -7.38 -13.51
C LEU A 23 0.75 -8.49 -14.22
N LEU A 24 0.11 -9.38 -13.45
CA LEU A 24 -0.65 -10.54 -13.94
C LEU A 24 -1.97 -10.14 -14.60
N PHE A 25 -2.72 -9.22 -13.97
CA PHE A 25 -4.05 -8.82 -14.43
C PHE A 25 -4.02 -7.62 -15.40
N GLY A 26 -2.96 -6.80 -15.38
CA GLY A 26 -2.79 -5.64 -16.27
C GLY A 26 -2.47 -5.99 -17.73
N SER A 27 -2.24 -7.27 -18.05
CA SER A 27 -2.04 -7.76 -19.43
C SER A 27 -3.34 -7.93 -20.23
N SER A 28 -4.51 -7.76 -19.61
CA SER A 28 -5.79 -8.30 -20.11
C SER A 28 -6.89 -7.27 -20.32
N SER A 29 -6.59 -6.07 -20.83
CA SER A 29 -7.66 -5.09 -21.14
C SER A 29 -7.32 -4.24 -22.37
N SER A 30 -7.42 -4.87 -23.53
CA SER A 30 -7.48 -4.22 -24.85
C SER A 30 -8.83 -4.48 -25.53
N SER A 31 -9.95 -4.18 -24.87
CA SER A 31 -11.22 -3.91 -25.58
C SER A 31 -12.26 -3.34 -24.63
N GLY A 32 -12.69 -2.10 -24.88
CA GLY A 32 -13.92 -1.54 -24.31
C GLY A 32 -13.71 -0.51 -23.20
N GLY A 33 -13.77 0.77 -23.59
CA GLY A 33 -14.21 1.92 -22.79
C GLY A 33 -13.58 2.13 -21.40
N TYR A 34 -12.72 3.15 -21.30
CA TYR A 34 -12.03 3.61 -20.07
C TYR A 34 -10.81 2.79 -19.65
N SER A 35 -9.76 2.82 -20.47
CA SER A 35 -8.42 2.43 -20.02
C SER A 35 -7.88 3.47 -19.04
N MET A 36 -8.12 3.28 -17.75
CA MET A 36 -7.39 4.03 -16.72
C MET A 36 -5.89 3.74 -16.88
N PRO A 37 -5.00 4.75 -16.77
CA PRO A 37 -3.57 4.53 -16.85
C PRO A 37 -3.16 3.51 -15.79
N ARG A 38 -2.34 2.53 -16.15
CA ARG A 38 -1.83 1.50 -15.22
C ARG A 38 -1.12 2.09 -13.99
N LEU A 39 -0.55 3.28 -14.14
CA LEU A 39 0.02 4.07 -13.06
C LEU A 39 -1.06 4.57 -12.07
N PHE A 40 -2.23 4.95 -12.57
CA PHE A 40 -3.34 5.39 -11.72
C PHE A 40 -3.91 4.23 -10.88
N THR A 41 -4.09 3.03 -11.47
CA THR A 41 -4.56 1.83 -10.76
C THR A 41 -3.56 1.33 -9.72
N SER A 42 -2.28 1.30 -10.06
CA SER A 42 -1.24 0.93 -9.10
C SER A 42 -1.11 1.94 -7.94
N GLY A 43 -1.21 3.24 -8.24
CA GLY A 43 -1.23 4.29 -7.21
C GLY A 43 -2.44 4.18 -6.27
N THR A 44 -3.64 3.88 -6.79
CA THR A 44 -4.84 3.68 -5.96
C THR A 44 -4.73 2.43 -5.10
N LEU A 45 -4.17 1.33 -5.60
CA LEU A 45 -3.91 0.13 -4.79
C LEU A 45 -2.96 0.41 -3.61
N ILE A 46 -1.93 1.24 -3.82
CA ILE A 46 -1.03 1.69 -2.75
C ILE A 46 -1.78 2.57 -1.73
N LEU A 47 -2.65 3.46 -2.18
CA LEU A 47 -3.49 4.27 -1.30
C LEU A 47 -4.40 3.41 -0.42
N PHE A 48 -4.94 2.30 -0.93
CA PHE A 48 -5.76 1.37 -0.14
C PHE A 48 -5.00 0.66 0.99
N LEU A 49 -3.67 0.55 0.90
CA LEU A 49 -2.85 -0.01 1.99
C LEU A 49 -2.68 0.94 3.17
N ALA A 50 -2.81 2.25 2.96
CA ALA A 50 -2.69 3.24 4.02
C ALA A 50 -3.74 3.07 5.14
N PRO A 51 -5.06 2.96 4.87
CA PRO A 51 -6.06 2.76 5.92
C PRO A 51 -5.89 1.39 6.61
N ILE A 52 -5.47 0.35 5.91
CA ILE A 52 -5.18 -0.97 6.51
C ILE A 52 -4.05 -0.83 7.53
N ASN A 53 -2.96 -0.14 7.18
CA ASN A 53 -1.87 0.14 8.10
C ASN A 53 -2.31 0.99 9.29
N PHE A 54 -3.18 1.96 9.07
CA PHE A 54 -3.72 2.81 10.12
C PHE A 54 -4.53 1.99 11.14
N VAL A 55 -5.40 1.09 10.66
CA VAL A 55 -6.19 0.18 11.51
C VAL A 55 -5.30 -0.78 12.28
N VAL A 56 -4.31 -1.39 11.62
CA VAL A 56 -3.34 -2.28 12.29
C VAL A 56 -2.54 -1.53 13.35
N GLY A 57 -2.13 -0.29 13.04
CA GLY A 57 -1.46 0.61 13.98
C GLY A 57 -2.32 0.91 15.21
N MET A 58 -3.62 1.22 15.02
CA MET A 58 -4.58 1.44 16.11
C MET A 58 -4.75 0.19 16.99
N VAL A 59 -4.96 -0.98 16.40
CA VAL A 59 -5.12 -2.25 17.15
C VAL A 59 -3.86 -2.59 17.93
N ARG A 60 -2.68 -2.42 17.32
CA ARG A 60 -1.40 -2.66 18.00
C ARG A 60 -1.12 -1.65 19.11
N ASN A 61 -1.46 -0.38 18.90
CA ASN A 61 -1.33 0.65 19.93
C ASN A 61 -2.28 0.39 21.10
N ARG A 62 -3.53 -0.02 20.82
CA ARG A 62 -4.51 -0.45 21.83
C ARG A 62 -3.99 -1.62 22.67
N ASN A 63 -3.28 -2.56 22.04
CA ASN A 63 -2.67 -3.71 22.71
C ASN A 63 -1.32 -3.39 23.37
N ARG A 64 -0.91 -2.11 23.45
CA ARG A 64 0.39 -1.65 23.97
C ARG A 64 1.60 -2.37 23.35
N THR A 65 1.44 -2.94 22.17
CA THR A 65 2.57 -3.40 21.39
C THR A 65 3.28 -2.17 20.84
N GLY A 66 4.48 -1.89 21.36
CA GLY A 66 5.30 -0.70 21.04
C GLY A 66 5.75 -0.57 19.57
N ASP A 67 5.11 -1.31 18.67
CA ASP A 67 5.35 -1.31 17.24
C ASP A 67 4.26 -0.53 16.48
N GLY A 68 3.15 -0.16 17.13
CA GLY A 68 1.99 0.50 16.47
C GLY A 68 2.35 1.82 15.78
N GLN A 69 3.28 2.58 16.35
CA GLN A 69 3.78 3.84 15.78
C GLN A 69 4.40 3.67 14.38
N TYR A 70 5.04 2.53 14.11
CA TYR A 70 5.65 2.28 12.80
C TYR A 70 4.60 2.02 11.71
N TYR A 71 3.44 1.46 12.06
CA TYR A 71 2.33 1.27 11.13
C TYR A 71 1.66 2.61 10.77
N PHE A 72 1.57 3.54 11.72
CA PHE A 72 1.13 4.91 11.42
C PHE A 72 2.09 5.64 10.49
N LEU A 73 3.41 5.51 10.72
CA LEU A 73 4.43 6.12 9.87
C LEU A 73 4.42 5.53 8.46
N LEU A 74 4.26 4.20 8.34
CA LEU A 74 4.12 3.51 7.05
C LEU A 74 2.83 3.90 6.31
N SER A 75 1.72 4.11 7.04
CA SER A 75 0.48 4.62 6.46
C SER A 75 0.67 6.00 5.82
N GLY A 76 1.30 6.94 6.53
CA GLY A 76 1.60 8.27 5.99
C GLY A 76 2.53 8.23 4.77
N LEU A 77 3.53 7.35 4.78
CA LEU A 77 4.44 7.16 3.65
C LEU A 77 3.72 6.55 2.42
N MET A 78 2.83 5.59 2.64
CA MET A 78 2.00 4.99 1.57
C MET A 78 1.03 6.01 0.97
N LEU A 79 0.46 6.92 1.77
CA LEU A 79 -0.35 8.03 1.25
C LEU A 79 0.49 8.95 0.35
N LEU A 80 1.67 9.37 0.82
CA LEU A 80 2.59 10.21 0.04
C LEU A 80 2.98 9.56 -1.29
N ILE A 81 3.34 8.28 -1.27
CA ILE A 81 3.71 7.54 -2.49
C ILE A 81 2.50 7.38 -3.40
N GLY A 82 1.37 6.95 -2.87
CA GLY A 82 0.15 6.71 -3.63
C GLY A 82 -0.36 7.98 -4.33
N PHE A 83 -0.44 9.11 -3.61
CA PHE A 83 -0.82 10.40 -4.21
C PHE A 83 0.19 10.89 -5.24
N SER A 84 1.50 10.69 -5.02
CA SER A 84 2.53 11.05 -6.00
C SER A 84 2.37 10.25 -7.29
N VAL A 85 2.20 8.92 -7.19
CA VAL A 85 2.00 8.03 -8.34
C VAL A 85 0.70 8.35 -9.09
N CYS A 86 -0.40 8.60 -8.37
CA CYS A 86 -1.67 9.02 -8.98
C CYS A 86 -1.62 10.42 -9.63
N SER A 87 -0.69 11.29 -9.23
CA SER A 87 -0.52 12.63 -9.82
C SER A 87 0.40 12.63 -11.05
N LEU A 88 1.14 11.54 -11.26
CA LEU A 88 2.05 11.33 -12.40
C LEU A 88 1.35 10.71 -13.63
N SER A 89 0.10 10.27 -13.48
CA SER A 89 -0.72 9.65 -14.54
C SER A 89 -1.62 10.65 -15.23
#